data_AF-A0A5Z8JSM6-F1
#
_entry.id   AF-A0A5Z8JSM6-F1
#
_cell.length_a   1.000
_cell.length_b   1.000
_cell.length_c   1.000
_cell.angle_alpha   90.00
_cell.angle_beta   90.00
_cell.angle_gamma   90.00
#
_symmetry.space_group_name_H-M   'P 1'
#
loop_
_entity.id
_entity.type
_entity.pdbx_description
1 polymer ?
#
loop_
_entity_poly.entity_id
_entity_poly.type
_entity_poly.pdbx_seq_one_letter_code
_entity_poly.pdbx_strand_id
1 'polypeptide(L)'
;MSVYLIDKRRRGQQIPPVGIPNHTWFCVLDIDGMDALVDTRHYCDTATATPAKAKKMAALIENWTPPDGWCNGNDRDWHEKMKGYICDFLRKCNGFRVM
;
A
#
# COMPACT_ATOMS: atom_id res chain seq x y z
N MET A 1 12.67 0.10 -9.47
CA MET A 1 11.52 1.00 -9.66
C MET A 1 10.61 0.89 -8.44
N SER A 2 9.96 2.00 -8.07
CA SER A 2 9.14 2.10 -6.87
C SER A 2 7.83 2.81 -7.19
N VAL A 3 6.78 2.47 -6.45
CA VAL A 3 5.46 3.10 -6.43
C VAL A 3 5.37 4.01 -5.20
N TYR A 4 4.79 5.19 -5.37
CA TYR A 4 4.51 6.11 -4.27
C TYR A 4 3.02 6.20 -4.00
N LEU A 5 2.61 5.86 -2.77
CA LEU A 5 1.26 6.14 -2.29
C LEU A 5 1.15 7.62 -1.94
N ILE A 6 0.26 8.34 -2.62
CA ILE A 6 0.11 9.80 -2.48
C ILE A 6 -1.30 10.13 -2.03
N ASP A 7 -1.40 10.81 -0.89
CA ASP A 7 -2.67 11.28 -0.32
C ASP A 7 -3.37 12.25 -1.29
N LYS A 8 -4.69 12.10 -1.46
CA LYS A 8 -5.50 12.93 -2.36
C LYS A 8 -5.80 14.33 -1.81
N ARG A 9 -5.44 14.63 -0.56
CA ARG A 9 -5.56 16.00 -0.02
C ARG A 9 -4.83 17.02 -0.90
N ARG A 10 -5.21 18.30 -0.76
CA ARG A 10 -4.53 19.40 -1.45
C ARG A 10 -3.07 19.47 -1.00
N ARG A 11 -2.18 19.90 -1.91
CA ARG A 11 -0.77 20.15 -1.58
C ARG A 11 -0.67 21.06 -0.35
N GLY A 12 0.20 20.69 0.60
CA GLY A 12 0.32 21.35 1.90
C GLY A 12 -0.55 20.75 3.03
N GLN A 13 -1.51 19.87 2.71
CA GLN A 13 -2.33 19.14 3.68
C GLN A 13 -2.15 17.61 3.60
N GLN A 14 -1.40 17.15 2.59
CA GLN A 14 -1.10 15.73 2.37
C GLN A 14 -0.24 15.19 3.50
N ILE A 15 -0.54 13.97 3.95
CA ILE A 15 0.43 13.21 4.73
C ILE A 15 1.63 12.80 3.86
N PRO A 16 2.81 12.55 4.44
CA PRO A 16 3.98 12.12 3.69
C PRO A 16 3.69 10.89 2.82
N PRO A 17 4.19 10.86 1.57
CA PRO A 17 3.99 9.69 0.71
C PRO A 17 4.82 8.50 1.22
N VAL A 18 4.35 7.29 0.90
CA VAL A 18 5.09 6.05 1.18
C VAL A 18 5.61 5.50 -0.13
N GLY A 19 6.95 5.40 -0.25
CA GLY A 19 7.62 4.75 -1.38
C GLY A 19 7.76 3.25 -1.13
N ILE A 20 7.31 2.45 -2.10
CA ILE A 20 7.22 0.99 -2.01
C ILE A 20 7.88 0.40 -3.26
N PRO A 21 8.82 -0.55 -3.15
CA PRO A 21 9.35 -1.24 -4.33
C PRO A 21 8.22 -1.93 -5.13
N ASN A 22 8.31 -1.96 -6.47
CA ASN A 22 7.24 -2.50 -7.30
C ASN A 22 6.82 -3.92 -6.91
N HIS A 23 7.81 -4.80 -6.70
CA HIS A 23 7.55 -6.18 -6.28
C HIS A 23 6.77 -6.22 -4.96
N THR A 24 7.20 -5.43 -3.97
CA THR A 24 6.54 -5.30 -2.67
C THR A 24 5.09 -4.82 -2.83
N TRP A 25 4.84 -3.86 -3.72
CA TRP A 25 3.49 -3.35 -4.01
C TRP A 25 2.61 -4.38 -4.71
N PHE A 26 3.14 -5.12 -5.67
CA PHE A 26 2.37 -6.14 -6.39
C PHE A 26 1.93 -7.28 -5.47
N CYS A 27 2.80 -7.73 -4.55
CA CYS A 27 2.38 -8.69 -3.53
C CYS A 27 1.23 -8.19 -2.66
N VAL A 28 1.14 -6.86 -2.42
CA VAL A 28 0.01 -6.27 -1.70
C VAL A 28 -1.26 -6.25 -2.56
N LEU A 29 -1.13 -6.02 -3.87
CA LEU A 29 -2.27 -6.08 -4.80
C LEU A 29 -2.81 -7.51 -4.97
N ASP A 30 -1.96 -8.52 -4.80
CA ASP A 30 -2.33 -9.93 -4.89
C ASP A 30 -2.97 -10.49 -3.60
N ILE A 31 -3.15 -9.67 -2.56
CA ILE A 31 -3.87 -10.10 -1.35
C ILE A 31 -5.35 -10.35 -1.70
N ASP A 32 -5.88 -11.50 -1.27
CA ASP A 32 -7.29 -11.84 -1.46
C ASP A 32 -8.24 -10.73 -0.96
N GLY A 33 -9.16 -10.33 -1.84
CA GLY A 33 -10.14 -9.26 -1.58
C GLY A 33 -9.66 -7.84 -1.90
N MET A 34 -8.41 -7.67 -2.35
CA MET A 34 -7.87 -6.36 -2.77
C MET A 34 -8.50 -5.87 -4.08
N ASP A 35 -8.89 -6.78 -4.97
CA ASP A 35 -9.57 -6.56 -6.25
C ASP A 35 -10.95 -5.88 -6.10
N ALA A 36 -11.64 -6.14 -4.98
CA ALA A 36 -12.88 -5.44 -4.64
C ALA A 36 -12.66 -3.98 -4.21
N LEU A 37 -11.41 -3.61 -3.89
CA LEU A 37 -11.05 -2.30 -3.35
C LEU A 37 -10.40 -1.42 -4.41
N VAL A 38 -9.36 -1.90 -5.08
CA VAL A 38 -8.56 -1.11 -6.01
C VAL A 38 -8.31 -1.90 -7.29
N ASP A 39 -7.85 -1.20 -8.32
CA ASP A 39 -7.30 -1.85 -9.50
C ASP A 39 -6.03 -2.62 -9.10
N THR A 40 -6.04 -3.94 -9.30
CA THR A 40 -4.96 -4.87 -8.94
C THR A 40 -4.08 -5.23 -10.12
N ARG A 41 -4.29 -4.63 -11.30
CA ARG A 41 -3.35 -4.79 -12.41
C ARG A 41 -1.96 -4.37 -11.95
N HIS A 42 -0.93 -5.14 -12.34
CA HIS A 42 0.47 -4.88 -11.98
C HIS A 42 1.08 -3.72 -12.78
N TYR A 43 0.35 -2.60 -12.83
CA TYR A 43 0.81 -1.32 -13.33
C TYR A 43 1.07 -0.38 -12.15
N CYS A 44 2.08 0.47 -12.27
CA CYS A 44 2.57 1.29 -11.15
C CYS A 44 1.73 2.54 -10.90
N ASP A 45 0.74 2.82 -11.75
CA ASP A 45 0.07 4.13 -11.84
C ASP A 45 -1.47 4.06 -11.83
N THR A 46 -2.08 2.87 -11.84
CA THR A 46 -3.54 2.73 -11.99
C THR A 46 -4.32 2.64 -10.66
N ALA A 47 -3.68 2.20 -9.58
CA ALA A 47 -4.36 1.98 -8.30
C ALA A 47 -4.78 3.29 -7.62
N THR A 48 -6.08 3.41 -7.31
CA THR A 48 -6.61 4.55 -6.58
C THR A 48 -7.73 4.15 -5.62
N ALA A 49 -7.74 4.75 -4.44
CA ALA A 49 -8.73 4.42 -3.40
C ALA A 49 -9.40 5.69 -2.84
N THR A 50 -10.62 5.49 -2.31
CA THR A 50 -11.28 6.43 -1.39
C THR A 50 -10.77 6.18 0.04
N PRO A 51 -10.97 7.10 1.00
CA PRO A 51 -10.55 6.87 2.39
C PRO A 51 -11.14 5.58 3.00
N ALA A 52 -12.41 5.29 2.71
CA ALA A 52 -13.07 4.10 3.22
C ALA A 52 -12.44 2.81 2.67
N LYS A 53 -12.12 2.80 1.37
CA LYS A 53 -11.43 1.66 0.74
C LYS A 53 -10.01 1.50 1.26
N ALA A 54 -9.25 2.59 1.42
CA ALA A 54 -7.90 2.55 1.98
C ALA A 54 -7.87 1.93 3.39
N LYS A 55 -8.84 2.26 4.26
CA LYS A 55 -8.97 1.63 5.57
C LYS A 55 -9.25 0.13 5.50
N LYS A 56 -10.05 -0.33 4.53
CA LYS A 56 -10.27 -1.76 4.29
C LYS A 56 -9.00 -2.46 3.79
N MET A 57 -8.23 -1.81 2.91
CA MET A 57 -6.94 -2.34 2.46
C MET A 57 -5.98 -2.51 3.64
N ALA A 58 -5.91 -1.55 4.56
CA ALA A 58 -5.08 -1.65 5.75
C ALA A 58 -5.46 -2.89 6.60
N ALA A 59 -6.77 -3.15 6.77
CA ALA A 59 -7.23 -4.33 7.51
C ALA A 59 -6.86 -5.66 6.83
N LEU A 60 -6.86 -5.72 5.50
CA LEU A 60 -6.37 -6.90 4.76
C LEU A 60 -4.87 -7.10 4.97
N ILE A 61 -4.08 -6.03 4.82
CA ILE A 61 -2.62 -6.08 4.95
C ILE A 61 -2.22 -6.48 6.37
N GLU A 62 -2.89 -5.99 7.40
CA GLU A 62 -2.59 -6.35 8.79
C GLU A 62 -2.68 -7.84 9.06
N ASN A 63 -3.72 -8.50 8.54
CA ASN A 63 -3.96 -9.93 8.72
C ASN A 63 -3.14 -10.81 7.75
N TRP A 64 -2.56 -10.21 6.70
CA TRP A 64 -1.80 -10.94 5.69
C TRP A 64 -0.37 -11.27 6.14
N THR A 65 0.11 -12.47 5.82
CA THR A 65 1.50 -12.89 6.04
C THR A 65 2.30 -12.63 4.75
N PRO A 66 3.35 -11.79 4.80
CA PRO A 66 4.18 -11.53 3.62
C PRO A 66 4.88 -12.79 3.10
N PRO A 67 5.03 -12.96 1.78
CA PRO A 67 5.79 -14.05 1.20
C PRO A 67 7.29 -13.87 1.41
N ASP A 68 8.03 -14.97 1.25
CA ASP A 68 9.49 -14.91 1.17
C ASP A 68 9.94 -13.98 0.04
N GLY A 69 10.93 -13.13 0.30
CA GLY A 69 11.51 -12.18 -0.64
C GLY A 69 10.77 -10.86 -0.75
N TRP A 70 9.69 -10.64 0.01
CA TRP A 70 8.78 -9.51 -0.18
C TRP A 70 9.44 -8.12 -0.11
N CYS A 71 10.07 -7.79 1.01
CA CYS A 71 10.80 -6.54 1.20
C CYS A 71 12.09 -6.82 1.97
N ASN A 72 13.20 -6.27 1.50
CA ASN A 72 14.53 -6.49 2.09
C ASN A 72 14.88 -7.99 2.26
N GLY A 73 14.49 -8.84 1.30
CA GLY A 73 14.65 -10.29 1.41
C GLY A 73 13.65 -10.90 2.40
N ASN A 74 14.16 -11.70 3.36
CA ASN A 74 13.37 -12.42 4.38
C ASN A 74 13.53 -11.81 5.78
N ASP A 75 13.90 -10.53 5.86
CA ASP A 75 14.00 -9.80 7.13
C ASP A 75 12.60 -9.56 7.70
N ARG A 76 12.20 -10.38 8.68
CA ARG A 76 10.89 -10.33 9.32
C ARG A 76 10.62 -9.00 10.03
N ASP A 77 11.64 -8.40 10.65
CA ASP A 77 11.50 -7.12 11.33
C ASP A 77 11.22 -6.00 10.30
N TRP A 78 11.82 -6.10 9.12
CA TRP A 78 11.53 -5.18 8.02
C TRP A 78 10.20 -5.52 7.34
N HIS A 79 9.75 -6.77 7.32
CA HIS A 79 8.39 -7.06 6.85
C HIS A 79 7.35 -6.37 7.75
N GLU A 80 7.50 -6.45 9.07
CA GLU A 80 6.60 -5.78 10.01
C GLU A 80 6.65 -4.25 9.90
N LYS A 81 7.86 -3.67 9.81
CA LYS A 81 8.03 -2.21 9.62
C LYS A 81 7.40 -1.74 8.30
N MET A 82 7.58 -2.46 7.20
CA MET A 82 7.03 -2.08 5.89
C MET A 82 5.49 -2.16 5.90
N LYS A 83 4.93 -3.24 6.48
CA LYS A 83 3.48 -3.33 6.74
C LYS A 83 3.00 -2.15 7.56
N GLY A 84 3.72 -1.81 8.63
CA GLY A 84 3.43 -0.67 9.49
C GLY A 84 3.34 0.65 8.73
N TYR A 85 4.32 0.95 7.87
CA TYR A 85 4.32 2.18 7.07
C TYR A 85 3.14 2.24 6.09
N ILE A 86 2.85 1.13 5.40
CA ILE A 86 1.72 1.07 4.46
C ILE A 86 0.39 1.23 5.21
N CYS A 87 0.18 0.48 6.28
CA CYS A 87 -1.06 0.53 7.07
C CYS A 87 -1.28 1.88 7.73
N ASP A 88 -0.23 2.52 8.26
CA ASP A 88 -0.33 3.84 8.88
C ASP A 88 -0.76 4.91 7.86
N PHE A 89 -0.15 4.90 6.67
CA PHE A 89 -0.55 5.77 5.58
C PHE A 89 -2.02 5.53 5.18
N LEU A 90 -2.40 4.27 4.94
CA LEU A 90 -3.75 3.92 4.49
C LEU A 90 -4.84 4.33 5.48
N ARG A 91 -4.56 4.26 6.80
CA ARG A 91 -5.47 4.68 7.85
C ARG A 91 -5.64 6.20 7.95
N LYS A 92 -4.57 6.96 7.70
CA LYS A 92 -4.52 8.42 7.86
C LYS A 92 -4.86 9.21 6.60
N CYS A 93 -4.69 8.61 5.41
CA CYS A 93 -4.91 9.29 4.14
C CYS A 93 -6.39 9.68 3.93
N ASN A 94 -6.64 10.69 3.08
CA ASN A 94 -7.98 10.99 2.59
C ASN A 94 -8.24 10.30 1.24
N GLY A 95 -7.89 9.02 1.15
CA GLY A 95 -7.77 8.30 -0.11
C GLY A 95 -6.44 8.60 -0.81
N PHE A 96 -6.06 7.75 -1.76
CA PHE A 96 -4.76 7.85 -2.41
C PHE A 96 -4.81 7.58 -3.90
N ARG A 97 -3.73 7.96 -4.58
CA ARG A 97 -3.34 7.51 -5.92
C ARG A 97 -1.89 7.07 -5.89
N VAL A 98 -1.51 6.19 -6.81
CA VAL A 98 -0.12 5.81 -7.04
C VAL A 98 0.55 6.71 -8.09
N MET A 99 1.87 6.88 -8.00
CA MET A 99 2.76 7.42 -9.05
C MET A 99 4.11 6.72 -9.01
#